data_AF-A0A497I462-F1
#
_entry.id   AF-A0A497I462-F1
#
_cell.length_a   1.000
_cell.length_b   1.000
_cell.length_c   1.000
_cell.angle_alpha   90.00
_cell.angle_beta   90.00
_cell.angle_gamma   90.00
#
_symmetry.space_group_name_H-M   'P 1'
#
loop_
_entity.id
_entity.type
_entity.pdbx_description
1 polymer ?
#
loop_
_entity_poly.entity_id
_entity_poly.type
_entity_poly.pdbx_seq_one_letter_code
_entity_poly.pdbx_strand_id
1 'polypeptide(L)'
;MMKVADFLKVYLTFLSLSLLVNLLFLEIIFGSTAIPEYQEEIEQKGWWAFLYEMLVGVSIFYALFSLAGSLVFIKKRYEPKKMGLLSLALGFLFEFTFMRPDWVQNIYALRIGGGDVVAVLVSSLYWFIPWSVPSYILNKFVLTKE
;
A
#
# COMPACT_ATOMS: atom_id res chain seq x y z
N MET A 1 28.86 3.93 -7.88
CA MET A 1 28.08 3.14 -6.89
C MET A 1 27.25 4.10 -6.07
N MET A 2 25.95 3.85 -5.93
CA MET A 2 25.11 4.61 -4.99
C MET A 2 25.59 4.32 -3.56
N LYS A 3 25.66 5.35 -2.71
CA LYS A 3 26.06 5.15 -1.31
C LYS A 3 24.92 4.43 -0.59
N VAL A 4 25.27 3.58 0.36
CA VAL A 4 24.29 2.87 1.20
C VAL A 4 23.33 3.85 1.89
N ALA A 5 23.83 5.02 2.29
CA ALA A 5 23.01 6.09 2.87
C ALA A 5 21.90 6.59 1.94
N ASP A 6 22.16 6.68 0.63
CA ASP A 6 21.17 7.17 -0.34
C ASP A 6 20.12 6.12 -0.63
N PHE A 7 20.52 4.84 -0.68
CA PHE A 7 19.57 3.72 -0.71
C PHE A 7 18.64 3.75 0.50
N LEU A 8 19.21 3.84 1.71
CA LEU A 8 18.43 3.85 2.95
C LEU A 8 17.48 5.03 3.01
N LYS A 9 17.89 6.22 2.58
CA LYS A 9 16.98 7.39 2.50
C LYS A 9 15.79 7.13 1.59
N VAL A 10 16.02 6.61 0.38
CA VAL A 10 14.94 6.28 -0.57
C VAL A 10 14.03 5.22 0.04
N TYR A 11 14.60 4.11 0.51
CA TYR A 11 13.85 3.00 1.08
C TYR A 11 13.00 3.43 2.28
N LEU A 12 13.59 4.16 3.24
CA LEU A 12 12.86 4.68 4.40
C LEU A 12 11.76 5.66 4.00
N THR A 13 11.95 6.44 2.94
CA THR A 13 10.90 7.34 2.42
C THR A 13 9.72 6.52 1.88
N PHE A 14 9.98 5.49 1.08
CA PHE A 14 8.93 4.59 0.61
C PHE A 14 8.24 3.87 1.77
N LEU A 15 9.00 3.31 2.70
CA LEU A 15 8.48 2.53 3.81
C LEU A 15 7.61 3.37 4.74
N SER A 16 8.12 4.49 5.22
CA SER A 16 7.40 5.35 6.18
C SER A 16 6.09 5.86 5.60
N LEU A 17 6.08 6.31 4.35
CA LEU A 17 4.87 6.81 3.70
C LEU A 17 3.88 5.69 3.37
N SER A 18 4.36 4.52 2.96
CA SER A 18 3.48 3.37 2.71
C SER A 18 2.81 2.89 3.99
N LEU A 19 3.54 2.84 5.12
CA LEU A 19 2.96 2.50 6.42
C LEU A 19 2.02 3.60 6.91
N LEU A 20 2.39 4.88 6.79
CA LEU A 20 1.55 5.99 7.23
C LEU A 20 0.19 5.99 6.50
N VAL A 21 0.20 5.78 5.19
CA VAL A 21 -1.04 5.80 4.40
C VAL A 21 -1.85 4.53 4.63
N ASN A 22 -1.24 3.35 4.48
CA ASN A 22 -2.04 2.13 4.48
C ASN A 22 -2.33 1.65 5.89
N LEU A 23 -1.31 1.48 6.73
CA LEU A 23 -1.50 0.96 8.08
C LEU A 23 -2.25 1.96 8.97
N LEU A 24 -1.79 3.21 9.02
CA LEU A 24 -2.37 4.19 9.94
C LEU A 24 -3.74 4.69 9.46
N PHE A 25 -3.87 5.05 8.19
CA PHE A 25 -5.10 5.69 7.72
C PHE A 25 -6.15 4.70 7.23
N LEU A 26 -5.78 3.71 6.43
CA LEU A 26 -6.75 2.81 5.80
C LEU A 26 -7.09 1.61 6.68
N GLU A 27 -6.10 0.97 7.28
CA GLU A 27 -6.34 -0.24 8.09
C GLU A 27 -6.81 0.11 9.51
N ILE A 28 -6.08 0.97 10.24
CA ILE A 28 -6.41 1.29 11.64
C ILE A 28 -7.60 2.22 11.75
N ILE A 29 -7.62 3.36 11.04
CA ILE A 29 -8.71 4.36 11.20
C ILE A 29 -9.96 3.91 10.44
N PHE A 30 -9.82 3.68 9.13
CA PHE A 30 -10.98 3.35 8.30
C PHE A 30 -11.44 1.91 8.52
N GLY A 31 -10.52 0.94 8.56
CA GLY A 31 -10.83 -0.47 8.74
C GLY A 31 -11.58 -0.75 10.04
N SER A 32 -11.07 -0.26 11.19
CA SER A 32 -11.73 -0.51 12.48
C SER A 32 -13.13 0.12 12.62
N THR A 33 -13.48 1.10 11.78
CA THR A 33 -14.78 1.80 11.84
C THR A 33 -15.76 1.34 10.76
N ALA A 34 -15.27 0.83 9.63
CA ALA A 34 -16.09 0.50 8.47
C ALA A 34 -16.15 -1.00 8.16
N ILE A 35 -15.24 -1.82 8.68
CA ILE A 35 -15.15 -3.26 8.40
C ILE A 35 -15.71 -4.05 9.60
N PRO A 36 -16.89 -4.69 9.46
CA PRO A 36 -17.52 -5.44 10.56
C PRO A 36 -16.62 -6.55 11.11
N GLU A 37 -15.84 -7.22 10.27
CA GLU A 37 -14.93 -8.30 10.66
C GLU A 37 -13.86 -7.79 11.64
N TYR A 38 -13.34 -6.57 11.41
CA TYR A 38 -12.36 -5.96 12.31
C TYR A 38 -12.99 -5.53 13.62
N GLN A 39 -14.24 -5.07 13.59
CA GLN A 39 -14.98 -4.73 14.81
C GLN A 39 -15.21 -5.97 15.67
N GLU A 40 -15.63 -7.09 15.06
CA GLU A 40 -15.82 -8.36 15.74
C GLU A 40 -14.50 -8.90 16.31
N GLU A 41 -13.40 -8.79 15.57
CA GLU A 41 -12.07 -9.19 16.05
C GLU A 41 -11.56 -8.33 17.21
N ILE A 42 -11.80 -7.01 17.16
CA ILE A 42 -11.50 -6.09 18.26
C ILE A 42 -12.35 -6.40 19.50
N GLU A 43 -13.63 -6.74 19.33
CA GLU A 43 -14.50 -7.12 20.45
C GLU A 43 -14.08 -8.44 21.08
N GLN A 44 -13.65 -9.43 20.28
CA GLN A 44 -13.25 -10.75 20.77
C GLN A 44 -11.85 -10.78 21.39
N LYS A 45 -10.85 -10.19 20.72
CA LYS A 45 -9.44 -10.26 21.10
C LYS A 45 -8.92 -9.01 21.81
N GLY A 46 -9.66 -7.91 21.74
CA GLY A 46 -9.26 -6.61 22.25
C GLY A 46 -8.34 -5.83 21.29
N TRP A 47 -8.35 -4.50 21.44
CA TRP A 47 -7.58 -3.58 20.62
C TRP A 47 -6.09 -3.89 20.51
N TRP A 48 -5.45 -4.34 21.60
CA TRP A 48 -4.01 -4.60 21.60
C TRP A 48 -3.62 -5.79 20.72
N ALA A 49 -4.40 -6.86 20.71
CA ALA A 49 -4.15 -8.01 19.86
C ALA A 49 -4.36 -7.66 18.39
N PHE A 50 -5.48 -6.99 18.07
CA PHE A 50 -5.77 -6.49 16.72
C PHE A 50 -4.66 -5.58 16.19
N LEU A 51 -4.25 -4.58 16.98
CA LEU A 51 -3.17 -3.67 16.58
C LEU A 51 -1.85 -4.42 16.37
N TYR A 52 -1.52 -5.39 17.22
CA TYR A 52 -0.29 -6.15 17.06
C TYR A 52 -0.30 -6.99 15.78
N GLU A 53 -1.38 -7.75 15.53
CA GLU A 53 -1.52 -8.58 14.34
C GLU A 53 -1.47 -7.73 13.06
N MET A 54 -2.21 -6.61 13.04
CA MET A 54 -2.20 -5.64 11.94
C MET A 54 -0.82 -5.02 11.73
N LEU A 55 -0.19 -4.50 12.80
CA LEU A 55 1.13 -3.88 12.71
C LEU A 55 2.14 -4.86 12.14
N VAL A 56 2.18 -6.12 12.60
CA VAL A 56 3.16 -7.10 12.14
C VAL A 56 2.91 -7.49 10.68
N GLY A 57 1.69 -7.91 10.35
CA GLY A 57 1.37 -8.41 9.00
C GLY A 57 1.53 -7.32 7.93
N VAL A 58 0.91 -6.17 8.17
CA VAL A 58 0.94 -5.04 7.24
C VAL A 58 2.36 -4.49 7.13
N SER A 59 3.13 -4.41 8.22
CA SER A 59 4.51 -3.90 8.16
C SER A 59 5.44 -4.78 7.34
N ILE A 60 5.33 -6.11 7.47
CA ILE A 60 6.17 -7.04 6.69
C ILE A 60 5.86 -6.88 5.21
N PHE A 61 4.58 -6.86 4.84
CA PHE A 61 4.18 -6.69 3.45
C PHE A 61 4.69 -5.36 2.88
N TYR A 62 4.44 -4.25 3.58
CA TYR A 62 4.87 -2.93 3.10
C TYR A 62 6.38 -2.72 3.14
N ALA A 63 7.13 -3.41 4.00
CA ALA A 63 8.59 -3.45 3.92
C ALA A 63 9.07 -4.04 2.60
N LEU A 64 8.55 -5.21 2.21
CA LEU A 64 8.91 -5.86 0.95
C LEU A 64 8.42 -5.05 -0.26
N PHE A 65 7.20 -4.53 -0.19
CA PHE A 65 6.62 -3.72 -1.26
C PHE A 65 7.38 -2.40 -1.47
N SER A 66 7.77 -1.74 -0.38
CA SER A 66 8.61 -0.53 -0.41
C SER A 66 10.02 -0.81 -0.90
N LEU A 67 10.57 -2.00 -0.59
CA LEU A 67 11.86 -2.44 -1.11
C LEU A 67 11.80 -2.54 -2.63
N ALA A 68 10.79 -3.20 -3.19
CA ALA A 68 10.58 -3.27 -4.64
C ALA A 68 10.42 -1.87 -5.26
N GLY A 69 9.58 -1.01 -4.66
CA GLY A 69 9.36 0.35 -5.14
C GLY A 69 10.64 1.19 -5.14
N SER A 70 11.41 1.16 -4.05
CA SER A 70 12.69 1.86 -3.94
C SER A 70 13.71 1.40 -4.98
N LEU A 71 13.84 0.09 -5.22
CA LEU A 71 14.76 -0.46 -6.22
C LEU A 71 14.39 0.00 -7.64
N VAL A 72 13.10 -0.02 -7.97
CA VAL A 72 12.61 0.50 -9.26
C VAL A 72 12.91 1.99 -9.39
N PHE A 73 12.61 2.77 -8.34
CA PHE A 73 12.83 4.20 -8.33
C PHE A 73 14.31 4.55 -8.50
N ILE A 74 15.22 3.88 -7.80
CA ILE A 74 16.67 4.09 -7.93
C ILE A 74 17.15 3.77 -9.34
N LYS A 75 16.70 2.65 -9.91
CA LYS A 75 17.17 2.17 -11.22
C LYS A 75 16.64 3.03 -12.37
N LYS A 76 15.41 3.53 -12.25
CA LYS A 76 14.70 4.13 -13.38
C LYS A 76 14.36 5.61 -13.20
N ARG A 77 14.40 6.11 -11.97
CA ARG A 77 13.96 7.48 -11.58
C ARG A 77 12.65 7.87 -12.25
N TYR A 78 11.69 6.95 -12.26
CA TYR A 78 10.41 7.19 -12.90
C TYR A 78 9.68 8.36 -12.24
N GLU A 79 8.93 9.08 -13.06
CA GLU A 79 8.00 10.11 -12.60
C GLU A 79 6.96 9.51 -11.65
N PRO A 80 6.42 10.30 -10.70
CA PRO A 80 5.46 9.83 -9.71
C PRO A 80 4.25 9.11 -10.30
N LYS A 81 3.74 9.61 -11.43
CA LYS A 81 2.61 8.99 -12.14
C LYS A 81 2.95 7.58 -12.63
N LYS A 82 4.13 7.40 -13.23
CA LYS A 82 4.59 6.08 -13.73
C LYS A 82 4.83 5.10 -12.59
N MET A 83 5.39 5.57 -11.48
CA MET A 83 5.58 4.77 -10.27
C MET A 83 4.25 4.31 -9.66
N GLY A 84 3.28 5.23 -9.54
CA GLY A 84 1.94 4.91 -9.06
C GLY A 84 1.21 3.92 -9.97
N LEU A 85 1.25 4.10 -11.29
CA LEU A 85 0.62 3.17 -12.23
C LEU A 85 1.25 1.77 -12.19
N LEU A 86 2.57 1.69 -12.03
CA LEU A 86 3.26 0.40 -11.88
C LEU A 86 2.83 -0.29 -10.58
N SER A 87 2.76 0.46 -9.48
CA SER A 87 2.29 -0.02 -8.18
C SER A 87 0.84 -0.51 -8.24
N LEU A 88 -0.03 0.26 -8.90
CA LEU A 88 -1.41 -0.10 -9.18
C LEU A 88 -1.51 -1.43 -9.94
N ALA A 89 -0.75 -1.57 -11.03
CA ALA A 89 -0.77 -2.79 -11.85
C ALA A 89 -0.29 -4.01 -11.05
N LEU A 90 0.77 -3.86 -10.25
CA LEU A 90 1.25 -4.93 -9.37
C LEU A 90 0.26 -5.24 -8.25
N GLY A 91 -0.36 -4.22 -7.65
CA GLY A 91 -1.37 -4.35 -6.61
C GLY A 91 -2.59 -5.13 -7.10
N PHE A 92 -3.16 -4.75 -8.24
CA PHE A 92 -4.23 -5.53 -8.85
C PHE A 92 -3.77 -6.94 -9.22
N LEU A 93 -2.56 -7.14 -9.73
CA LEU A 93 -2.05 -8.49 -9.95
C LEU A 93 -2.07 -9.31 -8.65
N PHE A 94 -1.62 -8.74 -7.53
CA PHE A 94 -1.66 -9.40 -6.22
C PHE A 94 -3.09 -9.72 -5.75
N GLU A 95 -4.02 -8.78 -5.91
CA GLU A 95 -5.42 -8.99 -5.52
C GLU A 95 -6.11 -10.05 -6.35
N PHE A 96 -5.93 -10.01 -7.67
CA PHE A 96 -6.57 -10.97 -8.59
C PHE A 96 -5.97 -12.37 -8.50
N THR A 97 -4.69 -12.50 -8.11
CA THR A 97 -4.00 -13.80 -8.06
C THR A 97 -4.00 -14.43 -6.66
N PHE A 98 -3.61 -13.67 -5.63
CA PHE A 98 -3.33 -14.20 -4.29
C PHE A 98 -4.36 -13.79 -3.24
N MET A 99 -4.66 -12.49 -3.08
CA MET A 99 -5.49 -12.02 -1.96
C MET A 99 -6.98 -12.33 -2.14
N ARG A 100 -7.49 -12.13 -3.36
CA ARG A 100 -8.88 -12.43 -3.76
C ARG A 100 -9.94 -11.91 -2.78
N PRO A 101 -9.95 -10.61 -2.47
CA PRO A 101 -11.03 -10.02 -1.67
C PRO A 101 -12.39 -10.22 -2.36
N ASP A 102 -13.48 -10.09 -1.62
CA ASP A 102 -14.83 -10.42 -2.09
C ASP A 102 -15.20 -9.73 -3.41
N TRP A 103 -14.82 -8.47 -3.59
CA TRP A 103 -15.10 -7.74 -4.83
C TRP A 103 -14.42 -8.36 -6.06
N VAL A 104 -13.23 -8.96 -5.90
CA VAL A 104 -12.55 -9.71 -6.96
C VAL A 104 -13.30 -11.01 -7.25
N GLN A 105 -13.76 -11.70 -6.20
CA GLN A 105 -14.55 -12.93 -6.35
C GLN A 105 -15.88 -12.65 -7.07
N ASN A 106 -16.52 -11.53 -6.75
CA ASN A 106 -17.73 -11.05 -7.41
C ASN A 106 -17.49 -10.78 -8.90
N ILE A 107 -16.34 -10.18 -9.26
CA ILE A 107 -15.94 -10.02 -10.67
C ILE A 107 -15.79 -11.38 -11.35
N TYR A 108 -15.09 -12.34 -10.74
CA TYR A 108 -14.94 -13.68 -11.30
C TYR A 108 -16.29 -14.41 -11.47
N ALA A 109 -17.22 -14.18 -10.55
CA ALA A 109 -18.57 -14.73 -10.60
C ALA A 109 -19.54 -13.92 -11.50
N LEU A 110 -19.09 -12.83 -12.13
CA LEU A 110 -19.90 -11.90 -12.92
C LEU A 110 -21.07 -11.28 -12.15
N ARG A 111 -20.91 -11.10 -10.83
CA ARG A 111 -21.90 -10.53 -9.89
C ARG A 111 -21.50 -9.12 -9.45
N ILE A 112 -21.23 -8.24 -10.41
CA ILE A 112 -20.72 -6.91 -10.14
C ILE A 112 -21.86 -5.99 -9.68
N GLY A 113 -21.77 -5.50 -8.45
CA GLY A 113 -22.65 -4.48 -7.87
C GLY A 113 -21.95 -3.14 -7.68
N GLY A 114 -22.71 -2.14 -7.19
CA GLY A 114 -22.17 -0.80 -6.92
C GLY A 114 -21.08 -0.79 -5.85
N GLY A 115 -21.17 -1.68 -4.85
CA GLY A 115 -20.15 -1.85 -3.81
C GLY A 115 -18.79 -2.29 -4.37
N ASP A 116 -18.79 -3.18 -5.38
CA ASP A 116 -17.56 -3.66 -6.00
C ASP A 116 -16.84 -2.54 -6.78
N VAL A 117 -17.60 -1.64 -7.43
CA VAL A 117 -17.03 -0.47 -8.12
C VAL A 117 -16.34 0.46 -7.12
N VAL A 118 -16.95 0.70 -5.96
CA VAL A 118 -16.33 1.51 -4.90
C VAL A 118 -15.07 0.82 -4.36
N ALA A 119 -15.12 -0.50 -4.15
CA ALA A 119 -13.97 -1.27 -3.69
C ALA A 119 -12.80 -1.21 -4.69
N VAL A 120 -13.06 -1.29 -6.00
CA VAL A 120 -12.03 -1.12 -7.05
C VAL A 120 -11.40 0.27 -6.98
N LEU A 121 -12.20 1.33 -6.75
CA LEU A 121 -11.67 2.69 -6.63
C LEU A 121 -10.82 2.88 -5.37
N VAL A 122 -11.26 2.33 -4.24
CA VAL A 122 -10.50 2.38 -2.98
C VAL A 122 -9.20 1.58 -3.12
N SER A 123 -9.26 0.35 -3.65
CA SER A 123 -8.09 -0.46 -3.96
C SER A 123 -7.13 0.27 -4.90
N SER A 124 -7.66 0.97 -5.91
CA SER A 124 -6.82 1.75 -6.83
C SER A 124 -5.98 2.81 -6.10
N LEU A 125 -6.60 3.53 -5.14
CA LEU A 125 -5.88 4.52 -4.32
C LEU A 125 -4.89 3.86 -3.36
N TYR A 126 -5.31 2.75 -2.74
CA TYR A 126 -4.50 1.93 -1.84
C TYR A 126 -3.19 1.50 -2.51
N TRP A 127 -3.24 1.06 -3.77
CA TRP A 127 -2.04 0.64 -4.50
C TRP A 127 -1.28 1.78 -5.17
N PHE A 128 -1.93 2.85 -5.61
CA PHE A 128 -1.27 3.93 -6.34
C PHE A 128 -0.43 4.85 -5.42
N ILE A 129 -1.00 5.23 -4.27
CA ILE A 129 -0.40 6.20 -3.34
C ILE A 129 0.98 5.77 -2.81
N PRO A 130 1.19 4.50 -2.39
CA PRO A 130 2.41 4.07 -1.71
C PRO A 130 3.67 4.18 -2.54
N TRP A 131 3.55 4.22 -3.87
CA TRP A 131 4.71 4.44 -4.74
C TRP A 131 4.71 5.81 -5.39
N SER A 132 3.54 6.39 -5.70
CA SER A 132 3.47 7.72 -6.32
C SER A 132 3.95 8.82 -5.38
N VAL A 133 3.47 8.84 -4.13
CA VAL A 133 3.78 9.92 -3.17
C VAL A 133 5.25 9.92 -2.75
N PRO A 134 5.87 8.79 -2.37
CA PRO A 134 7.31 8.78 -2.07
C PRO A 134 8.15 9.20 -3.27
N SER A 135 7.79 8.73 -4.47
CA SER A 135 8.48 9.12 -5.71
C SER A 135 8.37 10.62 -5.98
N TYR A 136 7.21 11.23 -5.70
CA TYR A 136 7.04 12.68 -5.82
C TYR A 136 7.92 13.43 -4.83
N ILE A 137 7.94 13.02 -3.57
CA ILE A 137 8.75 13.65 -2.52
C ILE A 137 10.23 13.56 -2.86
N LEU A 138 10.70 12.38 -3.28
CA LEU A 138 12.08 12.15 -3.64
C LEU A 138 12.51 12.95 -4.87
N ASN A 139 11.68 12.96 -5.92
CA ASN A 139 11.97 13.73 -7.13
C ASN A 139 11.95 15.24 -6.91
N LYS A 140 11.10 15.75 -6.00
CA LYS A 140 10.92 17.19 -5.82
C LYS A 140 11.82 17.80 -4.74
N PHE A 141 12.11 17.07 -3.67
CA PHE A 141 12.74 17.65 -2.47
C PHE A 141 14.10 17.04 -2.12
N VAL A 142 14.39 15.83 -2.60
CA VAL A 142 15.60 15.09 -2.20
C VAL A 142 16.62 15.05 -3.34
N LEU A 143 16.20 14.70 -4.56
CA LEU A 143 17.10 14.51 -5.70
C LEU A 143 17.32 15.78 -6.55
N THR A 144 16.55 16.84 -6.31
CA THR A 144 16.72 18.14 -7.00
C THR A 144 17.83 19.01 -6.40
N LYS A 145 18.43 18.58 -5.29
CA LYS A 145 19.46 19.33 -4.55
C LYS A 145 20.88 18.76 -4.72
N GLU A 146 21.06 17.77 -5.58
CA GLU A 146 22.36 17.27 -6.05
C GLU A 146 22.59 17.71 -7.50
#